data_AF-A0A124G235-F1
#
_entry.id   AF-A0A124G235-F1
#
_cell.length_a   1.000
_cell.length_b   1.000
_cell.length_c   1.000
_cell.angle_alpha   90.00
_cell.angle_beta   90.00
_cell.angle_gamma   90.00
#
_symmetry.space_group_name_H-M   'P 1'
#
loop_
_entity.id
_entity.type
_entity.pdbx_description
1 polymer ?
#
loop_
_entity_poly.entity_id
_entity_poly.type
_entity_poly.pdbx_seq_one_letter_code
_entity_poly.pdbx_strand_id
1 'polypeptide(L)'
;MITAIKDGLRAGLTTAIIFTFLILIGFTSVAANIIGDVLGNPEALNNETRLPVENLLIFIALAGLITGLVTIKKGSSHPWKDVLLRGLTGGILPGLIVGTVIYIVGSFHMEGVDFRAYLPNLGAAQLGYLLFYSTPLAASKTYLLYFTVFSLVGALARKTLTMLTGL
;
A
#
# COMPACT_ATOMS: atom_id res chain seq x y z
N MET A 1 -3.86 -22.62 -10.86
CA MET A 1 -4.28 -21.40 -11.57
C MET A 1 -5.54 -20.71 -11.00
N ILE A 2 -6.78 -21.21 -11.19
CA ILE A 2 -7.99 -20.48 -10.70
C ILE A 2 -7.95 -20.24 -9.18
N THR A 3 -7.57 -21.26 -8.41
CA THR A 3 -7.41 -21.14 -6.96
C THR A 3 -6.33 -20.12 -6.58
N ALA A 4 -5.23 -20.07 -7.34
CA ALA A 4 -4.15 -19.11 -7.12
C ALA A 4 -4.65 -17.66 -7.30
N ILE A 5 -5.42 -17.41 -8.36
CA ILE A 5 -6.04 -16.10 -8.61
C ILE A 5 -7.02 -15.76 -7.47
N LYS A 6 -7.91 -16.68 -7.09
CA LYS A 6 -8.90 -16.47 -6.01
C LYS A 6 -8.25 -16.15 -4.66
N ASP A 7 -7.19 -16.87 -4.30
CA ASP A 7 -6.47 -16.65 -3.04
C ASP A 7 -5.80 -15.27 -3.03
N GLY A 8 -5.14 -14.89 -4.13
CA GLY A 8 -4.53 -13.57 -4.26
C GLY A 8 -5.56 -12.45 -4.23
N LEU A 9 -6.67 -12.58 -4.95
CA LEU A 9 -7.75 -11.59 -4.93
C LEU A 9 -8.37 -11.45 -3.53
N ARG A 10 -8.55 -12.54 -2.78
CA ARG A 10 -9.10 -12.47 -1.43
C ARG A 10 -8.17 -11.70 -0.49
N ALA A 11 -6.87 -12.03 -0.49
CA ALA A 11 -5.89 -11.30 0.32
C ALA A 11 -5.80 -9.83 -0.10
N GLY A 12 -5.74 -9.57 -1.41
CA GLY A 12 -5.70 -8.24 -1.99
C GLY A 12 -6.92 -7.40 -1.61
N LEU A 13 -8.13 -7.97 -1.64
CA LEU A 13 -9.36 -7.28 -1.25
C LEU A 13 -9.35 -6.93 0.24
N THR A 14 -8.92 -7.86 1.10
CA THR A 14 -8.78 -7.59 2.54
C THR A 14 -7.78 -6.45 2.78
N THR A 15 -6.61 -6.48 2.15
CA THR A 15 -5.64 -5.38 2.25
C THR A 15 -6.22 -4.07 1.73
N ALA A 16 -6.90 -4.08 0.59
CA ALA A 16 -7.48 -2.88 -0.01
C ALA A 16 -8.45 -2.18 0.94
N ILE A 17 -9.34 -2.95 1.55
CA ILE A 17 -10.33 -2.46 2.51
C ILE A 17 -9.60 -1.88 3.73
N ILE A 18 -8.70 -2.64 4.35
CA ILE A 18 -7.94 -2.19 5.54
C ILE A 18 -7.19 -0.91 5.22
N PHE A 19 -6.42 -0.88 4.14
CA PHE A 19 -5.59 0.26 3.78
C PHE A 19 -6.41 1.51 3.45
N THR A 20 -7.56 1.34 2.78
CA THR A 20 -8.51 2.43 2.54
C THR A 20 -9.02 3.01 3.87
N PHE A 21 -9.39 2.15 4.83
CA PHE A 21 -9.77 2.64 6.16
C PHE A 21 -8.63 3.39 6.85
N LEU A 22 -7.39 2.89 6.76
CA LEU A 22 -6.22 3.57 7.34
C LEU A 22 -6.00 4.96 6.72
N ILE A 23 -6.24 5.12 5.41
CA ILE A 23 -6.23 6.43 4.75
C ILE A 23 -7.32 7.33 5.34
N LEU A 24 -8.57 6.85 5.37
CA LEU A 24 -9.73 7.67 5.75
C LEU A 24 -9.65 8.17 7.20
N ILE A 25 -9.12 7.36 8.11
CA ILE A 25 -8.92 7.77 9.51
C ILE A 25 -7.63 8.59 9.72
N GLY A 26 -6.80 8.75 8.68
CA GLY A 26 -5.54 9.50 8.75
C GLY A 26 -4.36 8.74 9.37
N PHE A 27 -4.51 7.44 9.63
CA PHE A 27 -3.46 6.61 10.25
C PHE A 27 -2.20 6.47 9.38
N THR A 28 -2.30 6.70 8.07
CA THR A 28 -1.13 6.66 7.17
C THR A 28 -0.04 7.67 7.56
N SER A 29 -0.40 8.81 8.13
CA SER A 29 0.57 9.78 8.67
C SER A 29 1.26 9.24 9.92
N VAL A 30 0.49 8.72 10.87
CA VAL A 30 0.99 8.12 12.12
C VAL A 30 1.92 6.96 11.82
N ALA A 31 1.53 6.05 10.92
CA ALA A 31 2.35 4.93 10.51
C ALA A 31 3.67 5.37 9.87
N ALA A 32 3.64 6.40 9.01
CA ALA A 32 4.84 6.95 8.41
C ALA A 32 5.75 7.63 9.44
N ASN A 33 5.20 8.33 10.43
CA ASN A 33 6.00 8.93 11.51
C ASN A 33 6.68 7.86 12.36
N ILE A 34 5.97 6.77 12.72
CA ILE A 34 6.57 5.64 13.43
C ILE A 34 7.73 5.03 12.63
N ILE A 35 7.58 4.89 11.31
CA ILE A 35 8.66 4.43 10.44
C ILE A 35 9.84 5.41 10.47
N GLY A 36 9.55 6.71 10.45
CA GLY A 36 10.56 7.78 10.55
C GLY A 36 11.37 7.72 11.84
N ASP A 37 10.68 7.57 12.96
CA ASP A 37 11.27 7.45 14.29
C ASP A 37 12.18 6.21 14.38
N VAL A 38 11.75 5.08 13.81
CA VAL A 38 12.52 3.83 13.81
C VAL A 38 13.77 3.92 12.94
N LEU A 39 13.69 4.60 11.79
CA LEU A 39 14.81 4.75 10.85
C LEU A 39 15.76 5.90 11.22
N GLY A 40 15.48 6.64 12.28
CA GLY A 40 16.29 7.79 12.70
C GLY A 40 16.19 8.98 11.73
N ASN A 41 15.14 9.01 10.90
CA ASN A 41 14.75 10.13 10.06
C ASN A 41 13.36 10.66 10.44
N PRO A 42 13.12 10.98 11.74
CA PRO A 42 11.84 11.54 12.19
C PRO A 42 11.53 12.86 11.47
N GLU A 43 12.59 13.52 10.99
CA GLU A 43 12.55 14.73 10.20
C GLU A 43 13.33 14.48 8.89
N ALA A 44 12.65 14.56 7.74
CA ALA A 44 13.28 15.19 6.59
C ALA A 44 13.50 16.66 7.01
N LEU A 45 14.65 16.85 7.65
CA LEU A 45 15.14 17.98 8.42
C LEU A 45 15.01 19.36 7.73
N ASN A 46 14.57 20.34 8.51
CA ASN A 46 14.97 21.77 8.47
C ASN A 46 14.43 22.74 7.41
N ASN A 47 13.62 22.37 6.41
CA ASN A 47 12.97 23.39 5.55
C ASN A 47 11.61 22.95 4.99
N GLU A 48 10.57 23.69 5.38
CA GLU A 48 9.29 23.89 4.68
C GLU A 48 8.23 22.77 4.62
N THR A 49 7.12 23.01 5.35
CA THR A 49 5.69 22.79 4.96
C THR A 49 5.23 21.41 4.47
N ARG A 50 6.09 20.38 4.39
CA ARG A 50 5.78 19.08 3.78
C ARG A 50 6.16 17.90 4.69
N LEU A 51 5.31 16.88 4.70
CA LEU A 51 5.47 15.60 5.39
C LEU A 51 6.40 14.67 4.57
N PRO A 52 7.22 13.81 5.22
CA PRO A 52 8.24 13.00 4.56
C PRO A 52 7.64 11.85 3.73
N VAL A 53 7.55 12.03 2.42
CA VAL A 53 6.90 11.10 1.48
C VAL A 53 7.57 9.72 1.46
N GLU A 54 8.87 9.67 1.72
CA GLU A 54 9.68 8.45 1.75
C GLU A 54 9.12 7.44 2.74
N ASN A 55 8.73 7.90 3.93
CA ASN A 55 8.21 7.04 5.00
C ASN A 55 6.83 6.48 4.65
N LEU A 56 5.99 7.24 3.94
CA LEU A 56 4.73 6.74 3.40
C LEU A 56 4.96 5.68 2.31
N LEU A 57 5.93 5.88 1.42
CA LEU A 57 6.29 4.90 0.40
C LEU A 57 6.77 3.59 1.03
N ILE A 58 7.56 3.67 2.12
CA ILE A 58 7.96 2.50 2.90
C ILE A 58 6.73 1.85 3.53
N PHE A 59 5.80 2.61 4.09
CA PHE A 59 4.57 2.05 4.65
C PHE A 59 3.74 1.30 3.60
N ILE A 60 3.56 1.86 2.41
CA ILE A 60 2.84 1.23 1.30
C ILE A 60 3.58 -0.03 0.84
N ALA A 61 4.91 0.04 0.74
CA ALA A 61 5.75 -1.11 0.39
C ALA A 61 5.60 -2.26 1.40
N LEU A 62 5.63 -1.95 2.70
CA LEU A 62 5.40 -2.94 3.76
C LEU A 62 4.00 -3.54 3.69
N ALA A 63 2.97 -2.72 3.48
CA ALA A 63 1.60 -3.19 3.33
C ALA A 63 1.47 -4.15 2.14
N GLY A 64 2.02 -3.79 0.97
CA GLY A 64 2.05 -4.65 -0.20
C GLY A 64 2.83 -5.94 0.04
N LEU A 65 4.00 -5.86 0.67
CA LEU A 65 4.83 -7.01 1.01
C LEU A 65 4.09 -7.99 1.92
N ILE A 66 3.41 -7.49 2.96
CA ILE A 66 2.60 -8.29 3.87
C ILE A 66 1.47 -8.99 3.10
N THR A 67 0.78 -8.28 2.19
CA THR A 67 -0.24 -8.90 1.32
C THR A 67 0.34 -10.08 0.57
N GLY A 68 1.49 -9.89 -0.09
CA GLY A 68 2.21 -10.94 -0.80
C GLY A 68 2.54 -12.15 0.07
N LEU A 69 3.12 -11.92 1.25
CA LEU A 69 3.47 -12.97 2.21
C LEU A 69 2.25 -13.82 2.62
N VAL A 70 1.11 -13.18 2.86
CA VAL A 70 -0.12 -13.84 3.34
C VAL A 70 -0.81 -14.65 2.25
N THR A 71 -0.58 -14.36 0.97
CA THR A 71 -1.17 -15.16 -0.13
C THR A 71 -0.66 -16.61 -0.19
N ILE A 72 0.51 -16.90 0.40
CA ILE A 72 1.13 -18.24 0.36
C ILE A 72 0.99 -18.93 1.73
N LYS A 73 0.15 -19.96 1.79
CA LYS A 73 -0.05 -20.77 2.99
C LYS A 73 1.22 -21.55 3.36
N LYS A 74 1.51 -21.65 4.66
CA LYS A 74 2.63 -22.44 5.21
C LYS A 74 2.47 -23.93 4.83
N GLY A 75 3.55 -24.64 4.53
CA GLY A 75 3.53 -26.08 4.23
C GLY A 75 2.95 -26.49 2.87
N SER A 76 2.59 -25.54 2.00
CA SER A 76 2.03 -25.83 0.69
C SER A 76 3.07 -25.69 -0.42
N SER A 77 3.46 -26.80 -1.05
CA SER A 77 4.36 -26.78 -2.20
C SER A 77 3.61 -26.32 -3.45
N HIS A 78 3.56 -25.02 -3.66
CA HIS A 78 2.99 -24.44 -4.87
C HIS A 78 4.05 -24.26 -5.97
N PRO A 79 3.70 -24.48 -7.25
CA PRO A 79 4.60 -24.18 -8.36
C PRO A 79 4.86 -22.68 -8.45
N TRP A 80 6.04 -22.28 -8.94
CA TRP A 80 6.44 -20.87 -9.08
C TRP A 80 5.41 -20.01 -9.83
N LYS A 81 4.77 -20.59 -10.86
CA LYS A 81 3.73 -19.91 -11.64
C LYS A 81 2.52 -19.51 -10.78
N ASP A 82 2.08 -20.38 -9.86
CA ASP A 82 0.95 -20.07 -8.97
C ASP A 82 1.34 -19.01 -7.92
N VAL A 83 2.60 -19.00 -7.47
CA VAL A 83 3.13 -17.97 -6.56
C VAL A 83 3.15 -16.60 -7.23
N LEU A 84 3.65 -16.52 -8.46
CA LEU A 84 3.67 -15.29 -9.25
C LEU A 84 2.26 -14.75 -9.46
N LEU A 85 1.32 -15.61 -9.86
CA LEU A 85 -0.08 -15.22 -10.06
C LEU A 85 -0.72 -14.71 -8.76
N ARG A 86 -0.49 -15.38 -7.63
CA ARG A 86 -0.97 -14.94 -6.30
C ARG A 86 -0.42 -13.58 -5.90
N GLY A 87 0.89 -13.38 -6.04
CA GLY A 87 1.55 -12.12 -5.71
C GLY A 87 1.05 -10.97 -6.58
N LEU A 88 0.93 -11.20 -7.90
CA LEU A 88 0.41 -10.20 -8.83
C LEU A 88 -1.05 -9.86 -8.56
N THR A 89 -1.95 -10.84 -8.45
CA THR A 89 -3.38 -10.54 -8.19
C THR A 89 -3.60 -9.96 -6.80
N GLY A 90 -2.78 -10.38 -5.83
CA GLY A 90 -2.74 -9.83 -4.48
C GLY A 90 -2.28 -8.38 -4.42
N GLY A 91 -1.48 -7.90 -5.37
CA GLY A 91 -1.01 -6.51 -5.40
C GLY A 91 -1.80 -5.61 -6.36
N ILE A 92 -2.19 -6.12 -7.53
CA ILE A 92 -2.95 -5.34 -8.53
C ILE A 92 -4.31 -4.93 -7.95
N LEU A 93 -5.03 -5.84 -7.28
CA LEU A 93 -6.35 -5.53 -6.74
C LEU A 93 -6.34 -4.40 -5.69
N PRO A 94 -5.53 -4.44 -4.61
CA PRO A 94 -5.44 -3.33 -3.68
C PRO A 94 -4.85 -2.10 -4.32
N GLY A 95 -3.89 -2.25 -5.23
CA GLY A 95 -3.36 -1.13 -6.02
C GLY A 95 -4.44 -0.39 -6.80
N LEU A 96 -5.35 -1.10 -7.46
CA LEU A 96 -6.46 -0.50 -8.20
C LEU A 96 -7.48 0.15 -7.28
N ILE A 97 -7.89 -0.52 -6.20
CA ILE A 97 -8.89 0.01 -5.27
C ILE A 97 -8.34 1.25 -4.54
N VAL A 98 -7.17 1.14 -3.92
CA VAL A 98 -6.54 2.25 -3.21
C VAL A 98 -6.17 3.36 -4.18
N GLY A 99 -5.60 3.04 -5.35
CA GLY A 99 -5.30 4.01 -6.38
C GLY A 99 -6.55 4.76 -6.87
N THR A 100 -7.70 4.08 -6.98
CA THR A 100 -8.98 4.72 -7.33
C THR A 100 -9.46 5.65 -6.23
N VAL A 101 -9.38 5.24 -4.97
CA VAL A 101 -9.73 6.10 -3.82
C VAL A 101 -8.87 7.37 -3.82
N ILE A 102 -7.55 7.22 -3.98
CA ILE A 102 -6.61 8.35 -4.03
C ILE A 102 -6.91 9.27 -5.21
N TYR A 103 -7.22 8.71 -6.38
CA TYR A 103 -7.58 9.50 -7.55
C TYR A 103 -8.86 10.32 -7.32
N ILE A 104 -9.93 9.70 -6.81
CA ILE A 104 -11.22 10.37 -6.56
C ILE A 104 -11.06 11.47 -5.52
N VAL A 105 -10.51 11.12 -4.36
CA VAL A 105 -10.32 12.06 -3.25
C VAL A 105 -9.39 13.20 -3.65
N GLY A 106 -8.30 12.91 -4.36
CA GLY A 106 -7.40 13.92 -4.88
C GLY A 106 -8.02 14.84 -5.92
N SER A 107 -8.90 14.31 -6.78
CA SER A 107 -9.59 15.13 -7.80
C SER A 107 -10.54 16.13 -7.16
N PHE A 108 -11.36 15.68 -6.19
CA PHE A 108 -12.23 16.59 -5.43
C PHE A 108 -11.44 17.61 -4.61
N HIS A 109 -10.27 17.22 -4.07
CA HIS A 109 -9.41 18.16 -3.38
C HIS A 109 -8.92 19.29 -4.31
N MET A 110 -8.54 18.94 -5.54
CA MET A 110 -8.14 19.92 -6.57
C MET A 110 -9.29 20.85 -7.00
N GLU A 111 -10.54 20.39 -6.87
CA GLU A 111 -11.74 21.20 -7.08
C GLU A 111 -12.11 22.08 -5.88
N GLY A 112 -11.37 22.01 -4.78
CA GLY A 112 -11.57 22.84 -3.59
C GLY A 112 -12.54 22.26 -2.55
N VAL A 113 -12.87 20.97 -2.64
CA VAL A 113 -13.71 20.29 -1.63
C VAL A 113 -12.94 20.17 -0.31
N ASP A 114 -13.53 20.70 0.77
CA ASP A 114 -13.00 20.53 2.13
C ASP A 114 -13.46 19.20 2.74
N PHE A 115 -12.56 18.21 2.71
CA PHE A 115 -12.80 16.90 3.28
C PHE A 115 -12.90 16.90 4.81
N ARG A 116 -12.43 17.93 5.52
CA ARG A 116 -12.52 17.96 7.00
C ARG A 116 -13.95 17.95 7.51
N ALA A 117 -14.90 18.44 6.71
CA ALA A 117 -16.32 18.39 7.02
C ALA A 117 -16.86 16.95 7.15
N TYR A 118 -16.21 15.98 6.50
CA TYR A 118 -16.63 14.58 6.47
C TYR A 118 -15.62 13.64 7.15
N LEU A 119 -14.33 13.97 7.05
CA LEU A 119 -13.19 13.20 7.51
C LEU A 119 -12.20 14.17 8.19
N PRO A 120 -12.35 14.43 9.51
CA PRO A 120 -11.61 15.47 10.22
C PRO A 120 -10.08 15.35 10.11
N ASN A 121 -9.58 14.13 9.98
CA ASN A 121 -8.14 13.84 9.86
C ASN A 121 -7.59 13.99 8.43
N LEU A 122 -8.46 14.28 7.45
CA LEU A 122 -8.11 14.33 6.03
C LEU A 122 -8.06 15.78 5.53
N GLY A 123 -7.26 16.60 6.21
CA GLY A 123 -7.04 18.00 5.82
C GLY A 123 -6.17 18.16 4.57
N ALA A 124 -6.09 19.39 4.04
CA ALA A 124 -5.32 19.72 2.84
C ALA A 124 -3.85 19.24 2.90
N ALA A 125 -3.17 19.40 4.04
CA ALA A 125 -1.80 18.91 4.21
C ALA A 125 -1.70 17.38 4.10
N GLN A 126 -2.66 16.66 4.70
CA GLN A 126 -2.72 15.20 4.65
C GLN A 126 -3.05 14.69 3.25
N LEU A 127 -3.94 15.39 2.55
CA LEU A 127 -4.28 15.12 1.15
C LEU A 127 -3.07 15.34 0.24
N GLY A 128 -2.37 16.47 0.38
CA GLY A 128 -1.13 16.73 -0.32
C GLY A 128 -0.10 15.62 -0.08
N TYR A 129 0.01 15.15 1.16
CA TYR A 129 0.90 14.04 1.52
C TYR A 129 0.51 12.70 0.88
N LEU A 130 -0.76 12.32 0.94
CA LEU A 130 -1.30 11.13 0.27
C LEU A 130 -1.13 11.19 -1.25
N LEU A 131 -1.12 12.40 -1.81
CA LEU A 131 -0.86 12.65 -3.22
C LEU A 131 0.62 12.74 -3.56
N PHE A 132 1.51 12.55 -2.59
CA PHE A 132 2.96 12.72 -2.75
C PHE A 132 3.33 14.11 -3.28
N TYR A 133 2.54 15.12 -2.93
CA TYR A 133 2.62 16.48 -3.45
C TYR A 133 2.60 16.56 -4.99
N SER A 134 1.91 15.61 -5.61
CA SER A 134 1.81 15.45 -7.07
C SER A 134 0.34 15.43 -7.52
N THR A 135 0.10 15.14 -8.81
CA THR A 135 -1.26 15.07 -9.35
C THR A 135 -1.98 13.79 -8.89
N PRO A 136 -3.33 13.79 -8.78
CA PRO A 136 -4.11 12.61 -8.40
C PRO A 136 -3.81 11.37 -9.24
N LEU A 137 -3.61 11.56 -10.54
CA LEU A 137 -3.27 10.48 -11.47
C LEU A 137 -1.87 9.92 -11.21
N ALA A 138 -0.88 10.77 -10.93
CA ALA A 138 0.47 10.33 -10.63
C ALA A 138 0.50 9.52 -9.32
N ALA A 139 -0.13 10.03 -8.26
CA ALA A 139 -0.21 9.34 -6.98
C ALA A 139 -0.92 7.98 -7.10
N SER A 140 -2.07 7.93 -7.78
CA SER A 140 -2.82 6.70 -8.03
C SER A 140 -1.96 5.60 -8.67
N LYS A 141 -1.15 5.97 -9.68
CA LYS A 141 -0.21 5.04 -10.34
C LYS A 141 0.88 4.55 -9.39
N THR A 142 1.40 5.43 -8.53
CA THR A 142 2.41 5.06 -7.53
C THR A 142 1.86 4.01 -6.56
N TYR A 143 0.64 4.19 -6.03
CA TYR A 143 0.00 3.17 -5.18
C TYR A 143 -0.16 1.84 -5.91
N LEU A 144 -0.66 1.86 -7.16
CA LEU A 144 -0.80 0.65 -7.97
C LEU A 144 0.53 -0.07 -8.16
N LEU A 145 1.58 0.66 -8.51
CA LEU A 145 2.91 0.12 -8.74
C LEU A 145 3.49 -0.48 -7.47
N TYR A 146 3.46 0.26 -6.35
CA TYR A 146 4.04 -0.20 -5.09
C TYR A 146 3.31 -1.43 -4.55
N PHE A 147 1.98 -1.43 -4.52
CA PHE A 147 1.23 -2.62 -4.10
C PHE A 147 1.54 -3.83 -4.97
N THR A 148 1.62 -3.65 -6.30
CA THR A 148 1.91 -4.73 -7.24
C THR A 148 3.32 -5.30 -7.04
N VAL A 149 4.33 -4.42 -7.05
CA VAL A 149 5.74 -4.83 -6.94
C VAL A 149 6.01 -5.47 -5.59
N PHE A 150 5.62 -4.82 -4.49
CA PHE A 150 5.94 -5.34 -3.16
C PHE A 150 5.11 -6.57 -2.79
N SER A 151 3.86 -6.70 -3.26
CA SER A 151 3.11 -7.97 -3.11
C SER A 151 3.76 -9.12 -3.87
N LEU A 152 4.28 -8.87 -5.07
CA LEU A 152 5.02 -9.88 -5.81
C LEU A 152 6.29 -10.29 -5.06
N VAL A 153 7.06 -9.32 -4.57
CA VAL A 153 8.28 -9.56 -3.77
C VAL A 153 7.94 -10.35 -2.50
N GLY A 154 6.86 -10.00 -1.79
CA GLY A 154 6.41 -10.74 -0.60
C GLY A 154 6.06 -12.20 -0.92
N ALA A 155 5.31 -12.46 -1.99
CA ALA A 155 4.96 -13.82 -2.38
C ALA A 155 6.21 -14.65 -2.76
N LEU A 156 7.17 -14.04 -3.47
CA LEU A 156 8.44 -14.66 -3.83
C LEU A 156 9.32 -14.95 -2.60
N ALA A 157 9.45 -13.98 -1.70
CA ALA A 157 10.19 -14.12 -0.45
C ALA A 157 9.61 -15.25 0.43
N ARG A 158 8.28 -15.38 0.48
CA ARG A 158 7.64 -16.49 1.18
C ARG A 158 8.00 -17.83 0.55
N LYS A 159 8.01 -17.91 -0.78
CA LYS A 159 8.36 -19.15 -1.49
C LYS A 159 9.83 -19.55 -1.26
N THR A 160 10.77 -18.62 -1.37
CA THR A 160 12.19 -18.91 -1.10
C THR A 160 12.41 -19.36 0.34
N LEU A 161 11.73 -18.73 1.31
CA LEU A 161 11.79 -19.14 2.71
C LEU A 161 11.28 -20.58 2.93
N THR A 162 10.16 -20.96 2.29
CA THR A 162 9.64 -22.34 2.39
C THR A 162 10.59 -23.37 1.77
N MET A 163 11.32 -23.00 0.71
CA MET A 163 12.34 -23.88 0.11
C MET A 163 13.56 -24.06 1.02
N LEU A 164 14.02 -22.99 1.68
CA LEU A 164 15.19 -23.02 2.56
C LEU A 164 14.92 -23.76 3.87
N THR A 165 13.71 -23.63 4.41
CA THR A 165 13.37 -24.16 5.74
C THR A 165 12.72 -25.54 5.71
N GLY A 166 12.27 -26.03 4.55
CA GLY A 166 11.58 -27.32 4.42
C GLY A 166 10.22 -27.39 5.16
N LEU A 167 9.71 -26.25 5.62
CA LEU A 167 8.45 -26.04 6.34
C LEU A 167 7.42 -25.31 5.46
#